data_AF-A0A8T5ZHF1-F1
#
_entry.id   AF-A0A8T5ZHF1-F1
#
_cell.length_a   1.000
_cell.length_b   1.000
_cell.length_c   1.000
_cell.angle_alpha   90.00
_cell.angle_beta   90.00
_cell.angle_gamma   90.00
#
_symmetry.space_group_name_H-M   'P 1'
#
loop_
_entity.id
_entity.type
_entity.pdbx_description
1 polymer ?
#
loop_
_entity_poly.entity_id
_entity_poly.type
_entity_poly.pdbx_seq_one_letter_code
_entity_poly.pdbx_strand_id
1 'polypeptide(L)'
;AFTEKGILEATASVSQTPQRQTHISLNGRGVPVNILQQWGWPKLPLTGDGNIQLTASGDIQANVPLKPTVSGQLHAVNAAKQQVTQTMNAGIVSSGEVTSTEPVR
;
A
#
# COMPACT_ATOMS: atom_id res chain seq x y z
N ALA A 1 -12.26 -1.41 -8.96
CA ALA A 1 -12.12 -2.65 -9.75
C ALA A 1 -12.61 -3.83 -8.93
N PHE A 2 -13.38 -4.73 -9.55
CA PHE A 2 -13.67 -6.03 -8.95
C PHE A 2 -12.48 -6.94 -9.20
N THR A 3 -12.06 -7.66 -8.17
CA THR A 3 -11.04 -8.69 -8.31
C THR A 3 -11.78 -10.04 -8.29
N GLU A 4 -11.12 -11.15 -8.65
CA GLU A 4 -11.74 -12.48 -8.55
C GLU A 4 -12.25 -12.80 -7.13
N LYS A 5 -11.68 -12.11 -6.13
CA LYS A 5 -12.08 -12.20 -4.72
C LYS A 5 -12.12 -10.82 -4.10
N GLY A 6 -13.31 -10.23 -3.97
CA GLY A 6 -13.49 -8.93 -3.28
C GLY A 6 -13.28 -7.68 -4.16
N ILE A 7 -13.24 -6.52 -3.51
CA ILE A 7 -13.29 -5.20 -4.17
C ILE A 7 -12.02 -4.42 -3.89
N LEU A 8 -11.47 -3.79 -4.93
CA LEU A 8 -10.35 -2.86 -4.86
C LEU A 8 -10.77 -1.46 -5.32
N GLU A 9 -10.65 -0.48 -4.45
CA GLU A 9 -11.00 0.92 -4.71
C GLU A 9 -9.71 1.74 -4.72
N ALA A 10 -9.47 2.50 -5.78
CA ALA A 10 -8.26 3.30 -5.93
C ALA A 10 -8.64 4.74 -6.29
N THR A 11 -8.08 5.68 -5.55
CA THR A 11 -8.21 7.12 -5.79
C THR A 11 -6.81 7.68 -5.99
N ALA A 12 -6.60 8.39 -7.09
CA ALA A 12 -5.35 9.09 -7.35
C ALA A 12 -5.64 10.56 -7.67
N SER A 13 -4.79 11.45 -7.19
CA SER A 13 -4.84 12.88 -7.51
C SER A 13 -3.47 13.39 -7.88
N VAL A 14 -3.47 14.43 -8.72
CA VAL A 14 -2.27 15.15 -9.14
C VAL A 14 -2.57 16.64 -9.02
N SER A 15 -1.78 17.37 -8.24
CA SER A 15 -1.93 18.82 -8.13
C SER A 15 -1.51 19.51 -9.42
N GLN A 16 -2.14 20.65 -9.70
CA GLN A 16 -1.80 21.52 -10.84
C GLN A 16 -0.71 22.55 -10.50
N THR A 17 0.02 22.34 -9.40
CA THR A 17 1.15 23.21 -9.03
C THR A 17 2.39 22.82 -9.86
N PRO A 18 3.40 23.70 -10.02
CA PRO A 18 4.64 23.35 -10.70
C PRO A 18 5.33 22.09 -10.15
N GLN A 19 5.16 21.85 -8.84
CA GLN A 19 5.68 20.67 -8.14
C GLN A 19 4.95 19.36 -8.52
N ARG A 20 3.67 19.45 -8.94
CA ARG A 20 2.79 18.31 -9.26
C ARG A 20 2.85 17.22 -8.19
N GLN A 21 2.32 17.57 -7.03
CA GLN A 21 2.18 16.63 -5.92
C GLN A 21 1.18 15.55 -6.32
N THR A 22 1.54 14.31 -6.05
CA THR A 22 0.68 13.17 -6.31
C THR A 22 0.29 12.50 -5.01
N HIS A 23 -0.94 12.01 -4.97
CA HIS A 23 -1.43 11.18 -3.89
C HIS A 23 -2.18 10.00 -4.48
N ILE A 24 -1.94 8.82 -3.92
CA ILE A 24 -2.61 7.58 -4.27
C ILE A 24 -3.11 6.97 -2.98
N SER A 25 -4.39 6.64 -2.93
CA SER A 25 -5.00 5.84 -1.88
C SER A 25 -5.67 4.63 -2.52
N LEU A 26 -5.40 3.45 -1.97
CA LEU A 26 -6.00 2.21 -2.41
C LEU A 26 -6.52 1.44 -1.21
N ASN A 27 -7.77 1.00 -1.31
CA ASN A 27 -8.48 0.26 -0.29
C ASN A 27 -9.00 -1.04 -0.92
N GLY A 28 -8.56 -2.17 -0.39
CA GLY A 28 -9.05 -3.49 -0.78
C GLY A 28 -9.83 -4.13 0.35
N ARG A 29 -10.96 -4.75 0.01
CA ARG A 29 -11.81 -5.48 0.95
C ARG A 29 -12.00 -6.91 0.47
N GLY A 30 -11.54 -7.86 1.28
CA GLY A 30 -11.59 -9.29 0.96
C GLY A 30 -10.77 -9.70 -0.27
N VAL A 31 -9.69 -8.97 -0.56
CA VAL A 31 -8.80 -9.20 -1.71
C VAL A 31 -7.60 -10.06 -1.33
N PRO A 32 -6.98 -10.78 -2.27
CA PRO A 32 -5.73 -11.47 -2.02
C PRO A 32 -4.68 -10.48 -1.51
N VAL A 33 -4.04 -10.74 -0.37
CA VAL A 33 -3.09 -9.79 0.24
C VAL A 33 -1.84 -9.55 -0.62
N ASN A 34 -1.58 -10.42 -1.60
CA ASN A 34 -0.50 -10.27 -2.58
C ASN A 34 -0.87 -9.39 -3.79
N ILE A 35 -2.10 -8.88 -3.89
CA ILE A 35 -2.58 -8.15 -5.07
C ILE A 35 -1.79 -6.88 -5.38
N LEU A 36 -1.08 -6.29 -4.41
CA LEU A 36 -0.25 -5.10 -4.63
C LEU A 36 1.14 -5.44 -5.21
N GLN A 37 1.52 -6.71 -5.26
CA GLN A 37 2.81 -7.11 -5.84
C GLN A 37 2.87 -6.85 -7.35
N GLN A 38 1.75 -7.03 -8.08
CA GLN A 38 1.67 -6.67 -9.50
C GLN A 38 1.78 -5.13 -9.74
N TRP A 39 1.64 -4.32 -8.69
CA TRP A 39 1.82 -2.85 -8.71
C TRP A 39 3.21 -2.44 -8.20
N GLY A 40 4.11 -3.41 -7.99
CA GLY A 40 5.49 -3.16 -7.54
C GLY A 40 5.65 -2.97 -6.03
N TRP A 41 4.58 -3.14 -5.22
CA TRP A 41 4.75 -3.15 -3.77
C TRP A 41 5.44 -4.45 -3.33
N PRO A 42 6.41 -4.42 -2.40
CA PRO A 42 7.11 -5.61 -1.95
C PRO A 42 6.18 -6.69 -1.39
N LYS A 43 6.66 -7.93 -1.44
CA LYS A 43 5.92 -9.07 -0.90
C LYS A 43 5.61 -8.85 0.59
N LEU A 44 4.33 -8.97 0.93
CA LEU A 44 3.90 -9.02 2.32
C LEU A 44 4.22 -10.39 2.92
N PRO A 45 4.66 -10.45 4.18
CA PRO A 45 4.75 -11.70 4.95
C PRO A 45 3.37 -12.20 5.41
N LEU A 46 2.30 -11.92 4.65
CA LEU A 46 0.94 -12.40 4.89
C LEU A 46 0.47 -13.24 3.69
N THR A 47 -0.44 -14.18 3.95
CA THR A 47 -1.07 -15.02 2.93
C THR A 47 -2.59 -14.99 3.05
N GLY A 48 -3.26 -15.40 1.96
CA GLY A 48 -4.72 -15.51 1.90
C GLY A 48 -5.41 -14.22 1.49
N ASP A 49 -6.71 -14.20 1.71
CA ASP A 49 -7.57 -13.05 1.41
C ASP A 49 -7.68 -12.15 2.66
N GLY A 50 -7.81 -10.84 2.45
CA GLY A 50 -7.75 -9.86 3.51
C GLY A 50 -8.16 -8.46 3.09
N ASN A 51 -8.08 -7.55 4.04
CA ASN A 51 -8.26 -6.12 3.80
C ASN A 51 -6.89 -5.46 3.66
N ILE A 52 -6.79 -4.51 2.74
CA ILE A 52 -5.56 -3.76 2.48
C ILE A 52 -5.87 -2.28 2.39
N GLN A 53 -4.96 -1.45 2.91
CA GLN A 53 -5.00 0.01 2.85
C GLN A 53 -3.60 0.48 2.48
N LEU A 54 -3.47 1.04 1.28
CA LEU A 54 -2.24 1.65 0.79
C LEU A 54 -2.46 3.15 0.66
N THR A 55 -1.54 3.94 1.18
CA THR A 55 -1.39 5.35 0.82
C THR A 55 0.02 5.58 0.29
N ALA A 56 0.15 6.39 -0.75
CA ALA A 56 1.44 6.80 -1.28
C ALA A 56 1.36 8.24 -1.79
N SER A 57 2.49 8.94 -1.76
CA SER A 57 2.64 10.28 -2.30
C SER A 57 4.02 10.49 -2.88
N GLY A 58 4.14 11.47 -3.77
CA GLY A 58 5.42 11.89 -4.32
C GLY A 58 5.29 13.14 -5.18
N ASP A 59 6.43 13.72 -5.57
CA ASP A 59 6.50 14.94 -6.34
C ASP A 59 6.99 14.66 -7.76
N ILE A 60 6.18 15.07 -8.76
CA ILE A 60 6.54 14.91 -10.17
C ILE A 60 7.08 16.23 -10.70
N GLN A 61 8.24 16.63 -10.22
CA GLN A 61 8.95 17.83 -10.70
C GLN A 61 9.75 17.55 -11.98
N ALA A 62 9.82 18.54 -12.87
CA ALA A 62 10.64 18.41 -14.07
C ALA A 62 12.12 18.36 -13.68
N ASN A 63 12.90 17.44 -14.26
CA ASN A 63 14.34 17.27 -14.02
C ASN A 63 14.72 16.91 -12.57
N VAL A 64 13.76 16.54 -11.72
CA VAL A 64 14.03 16.05 -10.36
C VAL A 64 13.72 14.56 -10.30
N PRO A 65 14.61 13.70 -9.75
CA PRO A 65 14.32 12.30 -9.57
C PRO A 65 13.06 12.10 -8.71
N LEU A 66 12.14 11.25 -9.17
CA LEU A 66 10.91 10.96 -8.42
C LEU A 66 11.20 10.18 -7.13
N LYS A 67 12.05 9.16 -7.20
CA LYS A 67 12.27 8.17 -6.13
C LYS A 67 12.48 8.77 -4.73
N PRO A 68 13.34 9.78 -4.53
CA PRO A 68 13.56 10.39 -3.21
C PRO A 68 12.33 11.07 -2.60
N THR A 69 11.36 11.44 -3.44
CA THR A 69 10.13 12.14 -3.01
C THR A 69 9.02 11.16 -2.64
N VAL A 70 9.16 9.88 -2.99
CA VAL A 70 8.09 8.89 -2.79
C VAL A 70 8.05 8.43 -1.34
N SER A 71 6.89 8.58 -0.72
CA SER A 71 6.56 8.05 0.61
C SER A 71 5.26 7.27 0.55
N GLY A 72 5.03 6.40 1.52
CA GLY A 72 3.79 5.65 1.59
C GLY A 72 3.70 4.72 2.79
N GLN A 73 2.53 4.13 2.97
CA GLN A 73 2.25 3.15 4.00
C GLN A 73 1.24 2.14 3.47
N LEU A 74 1.57 0.86 3.64
CA LEU A 74 0.64 -0.25 3.44
C LEU A 74 0.32 -0.88 4.78
N HIS A 75 -0.96 -1.01 5.07
CA HIS A 75 -1.49 -1.82 6.16
C HIS A 75 -2.36 -2.93 5.57
N ALA A 76 -2.16 -4.15 6.03
CA ALA A 76 -2.95 -5.30 5.60
C ALA A 76 -3.32 -6.19 6.78
N VAL A 77 -4.54 -6.73 6.75
CA VAL A 77 -5.07 -7.68 7.73
C VAL A 77 -5.69 -8.85 6.99
N ASN A 78 -5.25 -10.07 7.26
CA ASN A 78 -5.81 -11.27 6.62
C ASN A 78 -6.98 -11.87 7.43
N ALA A 79 -7.65 -12.86 6.84
CA ALA A 79 -8.75 -13.58 7.49
C ALA A 79 -8.35 -14.27 8.82
N ALA A 80 -7.06 -14.60 9.01
CA ALA A 80 -6.52 -15.16 10.25
C ALA A 80 -6.23 -14.08 11.32
N LYS A 81 -6.66 -12.83 11.11
CA LYS A 81 -6.41 -11.69 12.00
C LYS A 81 -4.92 -11.40 12.23
N GLN A 82 -4.09 -11.81 11.29
CA GLN A 82 -2.70 -11.39 11.22
C GLN A 82 -2.62 -10.08 10.46
N GLN A 83 -1.82 -9.15 10.96
CA GLN A 83 -1.65 -7.83 10.37
C GLN A 83 -0.18 -7.55 10.08
N VAL A 84 0.05 -6.71 9.07
CA VAL A 84 1.38 -6.20 8.74
C VAL A 84 1.27 -4.74 8.31
N THR A 85 2.25 -3.95 8.71
CA THR A 85 2.42 -2.57 8.26
C THR A 85 3.79 -2.39 7.64
N GLN A 86 3.83 -1.96 6.37
CA GLN A 86 5.06 -1.59 5.67
C GLN A 86 5.05 -0.09 5.41
N THR A 87 6.19 0.57 5.59
CA THR A 87 6.35 1.99 5.29
C THR A 87 7.33 2.19 4.15
N MET A 88 7.06 3.15 3.29
CA MET A 88 7.95 3.58 2.22
C MET A 88 8.48 4.97 2.53
N ASN A 89 9.80 5.12 2.47
CA ASN A 89 10.48 6.40 2.60
C ASN A 89 11.52 6.53 1.47
N ALA A 90 11.49 7.64 0.75
CA ALA A 90 12.38 7.88 -0.40
C ALA A 90 12.39 6.71 -1.42
N GLY A 91 11.21 6.11 -1.65
CA GLY A 91 11.06 4.96 -2.54
C GLY A 91 11.71 3.66 -2.06
N ILE A 92 12.11 3.58 -0.78
CA ILE A 92 12.60 2.38 -0.11
C ILE A 92 11.53 1.91 0.88
N VAL A 93 11.14 0.64 0.79
CA VAL A 93 10.12 0.05 1.65
C VAL A 93 10.78 -0.72 2.79
N SER A 94 10.32 -0.46 4.01
CA SER A 94 10.67 -1.22 5.20
C SER A 94 9.84 -2.50 5.26
N SER A 95 10.49 -3.61 5.61
CA SER A 95 9.78 -4.86 5.91
C SER A 95 9.02 -4.71 7.23
N GLY A 96 7.71 -4.90 7.18
CA GLY A 96 6.85 -4.96 8.35
C GLY A 96 6.87 -6.36 8.95
N GLU A 97 6.90 -6.46 10.28
CA GLU A 97 6.69 -7.71 10.99
C GLU A 97 5.21 -8.07 11.04
N VAL A 98 4.91 -9.36 11.01
CA VAL A 98 3.54 -9.86 11.18
C VAL A 98 3.21 -9.86 12.66
N THR A 99 2.12 -9.20 13.03
CA THR A 99 1.57 -9.26 14.40
C THR A 99 0.20 -9.93 14.37
N SER A 100 -0.12 -10.70 15.41
CA SER A 100 -1.47 -11.23 15.61
C SER A 100 -2.25 -10.28 16.52
N THR A 101 -3.51 -9.99 16.21
CA THR A 101 -4.38 -9.23 17.11
C THR A 101 -5.13 -10.12 18.11
N GLU A 102 -4.79 -11.40 18.21
CA GLU A 102 -5.42 -12.31 19.16
C GLU A 102 -4.89 -12.03 20.58
N PRO A 103 -5.76 -11.75 21.57
CA PRO A 103 -5.32 -11.53 22.94
C PRO A 103 -4.68 -12.83 23.47
N VAL A 104 -3.49 -12.71 24.07
CA VAL A 104 -2.89 -13.79 24.86
C VAL A 104 -3.89 -14.13 25.96
N ARG A 105 -4.41 -15.36 25.92
CA ARG A 105 -5.45 -15.84 26.82
C ARG A 105 -4.89 -16.27 28.17
#